data_AF-A0A6N2CSX1-F1
#
_entry.id   AF-A0A6N2CSX1-F1
#
_cell.length_a   1.000
_cell.length_b   1.000
_cell.length_c   1.000
_cell.angle_alpha   90.00
_cell.angle_beta   90.00
_cell.angle_gamma   90.00
#
_symmetry.space_group_name_H-M   'P 1'
#
loop_
_entity.id
_entity.type
_entity.pdbx_description
1 polymer ?
#
loop_
_entity_poly.entity_id
_entity_poly.type
_entity_poly.pdbx_seq_one_letter_code
_entity_poly.pdbx_strand_id
1 'polypeptide(L)' 'MDIEKLKTDLELVTGQRPIGAEATMLQVMARLDAIAASPETPDRLKHYLGRRSYVKALQYLEDPGAPHRL' A
#
# COMPACT_ATOMS: atom_id res chain seq x y z
N MET A 1 -3.77 -6.75 10.37
CA MET A 1 -3.57 -6.42 8.93
C MET A 1 -2.81 -7.55 8.24
N ASP A 2 -3.22 -7.97 7.05
CA ASP A 2 -2.49 -8.94 6.23
C ASP A 2 -1.49 -8.21 5.32
N ILE A 3 -0.19 -8.46 5.52
CA ILE A 3 0.90 -7.77 4.81
C ILE A 3 0.96 -8.20 3.33
N GLU A 4 0.72 -9.47 3.02
CA GLU A 4 0.77 -9.99 1.65
C GLU A 4 -0.37 -9.40 0.80
N LYS A 5 -1.55 -9.25 1.41
CA LYS A 5 -2.68 -8.58 0.77
C LYS A 5 -2.41 -7.10 0.53
N LEU A 6 -1.85 -6.40 1.52
CA LEU A 6 -1.47 -5.00 1.36
C LEU A 6 -0.40 -4.83 0.26
N LYS A 7 0.62 -5.69 0.24
CA LYS A 7 1.65 -5.70 -0.82
C LYS A 7 1.02 -5.88 -2.19
N THR A 8 0.12 -6.86 -2.33
CA THR A 8 -0.63 -7.09 -3.57
C THR A 8 -1.43 -5.86 -4.01
N ASP A 9 -2.17 -5.23 -3.09
CA ASP A 9 -2.92 -4.01 -3.41
C ASP A 9 -2.01 -2.85 -3.84
N LEU A 10 -0.83 -2.72 -3.23
CA LEU A 10 0.17 -1.74 -3.62
C LEU A 10 0.81 -2.04 -4.98
N GLU A 11 1.10 -3.30 -5.30
CA GLU A 11 1.59 -3.72 -6.62
C GLU A 11 0.55 -3.46 -7.71
N LEU A 12 -0.73 -3.68 -7.43
CA LEU A 12 -1.82 -3.38 -8.35
C LEU A 12 -1.93 -1.88 -8.65
N VAL A 13 -1.94 -1.03 -7.62
CA VAL A 13 -2.10 0.43 -7.80
C VAL A 13 -0.86 1.09 -8.40
N THR A 14 0.32 0.50 -8.23
CA THR A 14 1.58 0.98 -8.83
C THR A 14 1.87 0.37 -10.20
N GLY A 15 1.00 -0.52 -10.69
CA GLY A 15 1.15 -1.17 -12.00
C GLY A 15 2.24 -2.23 -12.06
N GLN A 16 2.78 -2.67 -10.93
CA GLN A 16 3.71 -3.81 -10.87
C GLN A 16 2.99 -5.16 -11.08
N ARG A 17 1.67 -5.18 -10.87
CA ARG A 17 0.80 -6.33 -11.16
C ARG A 17 -0.43 -5.86 -11.96
N PRO A 18 -0.89 -6.64 -12.96
CA PRO A 18 -2.11 -6.31 -13.69
C PRO A 18 -3.33 -6.46 -12.79
N ILE A 19 -4.32 -5.59 -12.98
CA ILE A 19 -5.60 -5.72 -12.30
C ILE A 19 -6.46 -6.77 -13.01
N GLY A 20 -6.76 -7.85 -12.29
CA GLY A 20 -7.62 -8.94 -12.79
C GLY A 20 -9.10 -8.57 -12.78
N ALA A 21 -9.94 -9.43 -13.36
CA ALA A 21 -11.39 -9.23 -13.43
C ALA A 21 -12.09 -9.21 -12.06
N GLU A 22 -11.44 -9.75 -11.02
CA GLU A 22 -12.00 -9.86 -9.66
C GLU A 22 -11.93 -8.55 -8.87
N ALA A 23 -11.23 -7.52 -9.37
CA ALA A 23 -11.09 -6.25 -8.69
C ALA A 23 -11.06 -5.06 -9.67
N THR A 24 -11.52 -3.92 -9.18
CA THR A 24 -11.38 -2.62 -9.85
C THR A 24 -10.35 -1.77 -9.13
N MET A 25 -9.74 -0.82 -9.85
CA MET A 25 -8.74 0.08 -9.26
C MET A 25 -9.34 0.86 -8.08
N LEU A 26 -10.61 1.23 -8.19
CA LEU A 26 -11.36 1.89 -7.12
C LEU A 26 -11.47 1.03 -5.85
N GLN A 27 -11.73 -0.28 -5.99
CA GLN A 27 -11.78 -1.19 -4.86
C GLN A 27 -10.42 -1.40 -4.21
N VAL A 28 -9.34 -1.45 -5.01
CA VAL A 28 -7.96 -1.50 -4.50
C VAL A 28 -7.67 -0.25 -3.66
N MET A 29 -7.96 0.94 -4.19
CA MET A 29 -7.75 2.20 -3.48
C MET A 29 -8.58 2.28 -2.19
N ALA A 30 -9.85 1.86 -2.22
CA ALA A 30 -10.70 1.85 -1.02
C ALA A 30 -10.16 0.92 0.09
N ARG A 31 -9.55 -0.22 -0.28
CA ARG A 31 -8.88 -1.09 0.71
C ARG A 31 -7.65 -0.42 1.31
N LEU A 32 -6.84 0.26 0.50
CA LEU A 32 -5.68 1.01 0.97
C LEU A 32 -6.09 2.17 1.91
N ASP A 33 -7.19 2.85 1.62
CA ASP A 33 -7.75 3.91 2.48
C ASP A 33 -8.24 3.33 3.82
N ALA A 34 -8.91 2.17 3.80
CA ALA A 34 -9.31 1.47 5.03
C ALA A 34 -8.11 1.05 5.88
N ILE A 35 -7.02 0.60 5.26
CA ILE A 35 -5.76 0.30 5.95
C ILE A 35 -5.14 1.57 6.53
N ALA A 36 -5.14 2.69 5.81
CA ALA A 36 -4.64 3.96 6.31
C ALA A 36 -5.42 4.47 7.53
N ALA A 37 -6.72 4.20 7.58
CA ALA A 37 -7.59 4.57 8.70
C ALA A 37 -7.50 3.60 9.90
N SER A 38 -6.92 2.41 9.72
CA SER A 38 -6.84 1.41 10.79
C SER A 38 -5.88 1.85 11.90
N PRO A 39 -6.28 1.78 13.19
CA PRO A 39 -5.40 2.13 14.31
C PRO A 39 -4.17 1.22 14.38
N GLU A 40 -4.28 -0.03 13.92
CA GLU A 40 -3.19 -1.02 13.93
C GLU A 40 -2.09 -0.75 12.89
N THR A 41 -2.34 0.15 11.93
CA THR A 41 -1.36 0.44 10.87
C THR A 41 -0.22 1.29 11.44
N PRO A 42 1.06 0.93 11.21
CA PRO A 42 2.21 1.74 11.64
C PRO A 42 2.13 3.18 11.11
N ASP A 43 2.50 4.16 11.92
CA ASP A 43 2.33 5.58 11.59
C ASP A 43 3.04 6.00 10.29
N ARG A 44 4.23 5.44 10.04
CA ARG A 44 4.97 5.69 8.79
C ARG A 44 4.21 5.14 7.57
N LEU A 45 3.58 3.98 7.70
CA LEU A 45 2.77 3.40 6.64
C LEU A 45 1.47 4.19 6.44
N LYS A 46 0.79 4.61 7.53
CA LYS A 46 -0.35 5.53 7.47
C LYS A 46 0.02 6.82 6.73
N HIS A 47 1.20 7.38 7.00
CA HIS A 47 1.70 8.57 6.32
C HIS A 47 1.81 8.37 4.80
N TYR A 48 2.41 7.28 4.33
CA TYR A 48 2.52 7.02 2.89
C TYR A 48 1.18 6.76 2.22
N LEU A 49 0.33 5.93 2.84
CA LEU A 49 -0.99 5.61 2.29
C LEU A 49 -1.87 6.86 2.21
N GLY A 50 -1.93 7.68 3.28
CA GLY A 50 -2.71 8.91 3.32
C GLY A 50 -2.26 9.97 2.30
N ARG A 51 -0.99 9.94 1.87
CA ARG A 51 -0.46 10.82 0.80
C ARG A 51 -0.47 10.16 -0.58
N ARG A 52 -1.10 8.98 -0.73
CA ARG A 52 -1.09 8.15 -1.95
C ARG A 52 0.33 7.90 -2.49
N SER A 53 1.32 7.89 -1.60
CA SER A 53 2.72 7.59 -1.92
C SER A 53 2.94 6.08 -1.97
N TYR A 54 2.19 5.39 -2.85
CA TYR A 54 2.10 3.93 -2.86
C TYR A 54 3.42 3.22 -3.16
N VAL A 55 4.29 3.81 -3.98
CA VAL A 55 5.65 3.28 -4.22
C VAL A 55 6.47 3.29 -2.93
N LYS A 56 6.38 4.35 -2.13
CA LYS A 56 7.07 4.46 -0.83
C LYS A 56 6.47 3.52 0.21
N ALA A 57 5.14 3.34 0.20
CA ALA A 57 4.48 2.35 1.04
C ALA A 57 4.97 0.94 0.70
N LEU A 58 5.09 0.60 -0.58
CA LEU A 58 5.57 -0.71 -1.04
C LEU A 58 7.03 -0.94 -0.62
N GLN A 59 7.91 0.03 -0.88
CA GLN A 59 9.31 -0.02 -0.43
C GLN A 59 9.43 -0.19 1.09
N TYR A 60 8.59 0.50 1.85
CA TYR A 60 8.57 0.39 3.32
C TYR A 60 8.15 -1.00 3.79
N LEU A 61 7.27 -1.72 3.07
CA LEU A 61 6.92 -3.10 3.41
C LEU A 61 8.05 -4.08 3.12
N GLU A 62 8.85 -3.82 2.08
CA GLU A 62 9.98 -4.68 1.70
C GLU A 62 11.18 -4.47 2.61
N ASP A 63 11.46 -3.23 2.99
CA ASP A 63 12.50 -2.88 3.94
C ASP A 63 12.09 -1.67 4.82
N PRO A 64 11.50 -1.92 6.01
CA PRO A 64 11.11 -0.87 6.95
C PRO A 64 12.30 -0.05 7.48
N GLY A 65 13.52 -0.61 7.43
CA GLY A 65 14.76 -0.01 7.92
C GLY A 65 15.57 0.71 6.86
N ALA A 66 15.21 0.59 5.57
CA ALA A 66 15.93 1.22 4.48
C ALA A 66 15.98 2.74 4.66
N PRO A 67 17.16 3.37 4.54
CA PRO A 67 17.24 4.81 4.42
C PRO A 67 16.54 5.22 3.11
N HIS A 68 15.52 6.07 3.22
CA HIS A 68 14.78 6.59 2.08
C HIS A 68 15.74 7.21 1.07
N ARG A 69 16.02 6.50 -0.04
CA ARG A 69 16.66 7.13 -1.19
C ARG A 69 15.60 7.92 -1.94
N LEU A 70 15.79 9.23 -1.93
CA LEU A 70 15.00 10.22 -2.67
C LEU A 70 15.15 10.02 -4.18
#